data_AF-A0A7C9GHB5-F1
#
_entry.id   AF-A0A7C9GHB5-F1
#
_cell.length_a   1.000
_cell.length_b   1.000
_cell.length_c   1.000
_cell.angle_alpha   90.00
_cell.angle_beta   90.00
_cell.angle_gamma   90.00
#
_symmetry.space_group_name_H-M   'P 1'
#
loop_
_entity.id
_entity.type
_entity.pdbx_description
1 polymer ?
#
loop_
_entity_poly.entity_id
_entity_poly.type
_entity_poly.pdbx_seq_one_letter_code
_entity_poly.pdbx_strand_id
1 'polypeptide(L)'
;MIDTTINFALLLFLAATAFSILRRTTLFSVVMLSGVFSFVSALLLVHLDAVDVAFTEAAVGAGISTVLMLSTLALTARHEAPASRSRALPLIVVFLTGLALIYGTLDMPHFGDPSAPVHTHVAPRYITATATEIGIPNIVTAVLASYRGFDTLGETTVIFTAGIGVLLLLAGTIREPTGLRITAMDHHLVLRVVTKVLIGPILLFALYVQFHGDYGPGGGFQAGVIFAAAFIIYALVFGLEAARRAVPGRAVRWILAAGVLMYGGVGVVSFFFGKNYLDYSALGATATAGQHLGILLVEFGVGMTVSAVMVSTYYAFAGQNRPIGDEEW
;
A
#
# COMPACT_ATOMS: atom_id res chain seq x y z
N MET A 1 27.32 15.53 8.31
CA MET A 1 26.84 15.97 9.64
C MET A 1 25.36 16.33 9.61
N ILE A 2 24.90 17.16 8.66
CA ILE A 2 23.47 17.54 8.56
C ILE A 2 22.59 16.30 8.32
N ASP A 3 22.94 15.43 7.38
CA ASP A 3 22.13 14.24 7.05
C ASP A 3 22.01 13.28 8.22
N THR A 4 23.10 13.05 8.94
CA THR A 4 23.13 12.24 10.15
C THR A 4 22.22 12.83 11.22
N THR A 5 22.25 14.16 11.42
CA THR A 5 21.37 14.84 12.39
C THR A 5 19.90 14.73 11.99
N ILE A 6 19.58 14.87 10.69
CA ILE A 6 18.21 14.70 10.19
C ILE A 6 17.72 13.27 10.44
N ASN A 7 18.54 12.27 10.12
CA ASN A 7 18.20 10.86 10.37
C ASN A 7 17.95 10.59 11.85
N PHE A 8 18.82 11.07 12.75
CA PHE A 8 18.61 10.91 14.19
C PHE A 8 17.35 11.65 14.68
N ALA A 9 17.06 12.84 14.13
CA ALA A 9 15.85 13.57 14.48
C ALA A 9 14.58 12.82 14.03
N LEU A 10 14.55 12.32 12.79
CA LEU A 10 13.42 11.54 12.27
C LEU A 10 13.23 10.22 13.03
N LEU A 11 14.32 9.51 13.36
CA LEU A 11 14.27 8.31 14.20
C LEU A 11 13.77 8.62 15.61
N LEU A 12 14.18 9.74 16.20
CA LEU A 12 13.66 10.18 17.50
C LEU A 12 12.17 10.51 17.42
N PHE A 13 11.71 11.17 16.35
CA PHE A 13 10.28 11.42 16.13
C PHE A 13 9.49 10.11 15.95
N LEU A 14 10.03 9.13 15.23
CA LEU A 14 9.41 7.80 15.11
C LEU A 14 9.28 7.13 16.47
N ALA A 15 10.36 7.12 17.27
CA ALA A 15 10.36 6.55 18.61
C ALA A 15 9.36 7.28 19.55
N ALA A 16 9.34 8.61 19.51
CA ALA A 16 8.40 9.42 20.28
C ALA A 16 6.94 9.19 19.87
N THR A 17 6.67 9.04 18.58
CA THR A 17 5.34 8.73 18.06
C THR A 17 4.90 7.34 18.47
N ALA A 18 5.77 6.33 18.34
CA ALA A 18 5.51 4.96 18.80
C ALA A 18 5.23 4.92 20.31
N PHE A 19 6.02 5.59 21.13
CA PHE A 19 5.78 5.69 22.56
C PHE A 19 4.46 6.41 22.88
N SER A 20 4.13 7.46 22.11
CA SER A 20 2.86 8.17 22.24
C SER A 20 1.67 7.27 21.95
N ILE A 21 1.74 6.45 20.89
CA ILE A 21 0.70 5.46 20.55
C ILE A 21 0.43 4.53 21.73
N LEU A 22 1.48 3.98 22.35
CA LEU A 22 1.37 3.07 23.51
C LEU A 22 0.73 3.71 24.76
N ARG A 23 0.68 5.05 24.83
CA ARG A 23 0.10 5.80 25.94
C ARG A 23 -1.34 6.25 25.68
N ARG A 24 -1.87 6.10 24.46
CA ARG A 24 -3.23 6.53 24.12
C ARG A 24 -4.24 5.41 24.35
N THR A 25 -5.33 5.76 25.03
CA THR A 25 -6.49 4.89 25.26
C THR A 25 -7.60 5.09 24.23
N THR A 26 -7.64 6.26 23.58
CA THR A 26 -8.61 6.58 22.53
C THR A 26 -8.11 6.04 21.19
N LEU A 27 -8.90 5.16 20.55
CA LEU A 27 -8.47 4.48 19.33
C LEU A 27 -8.34 5.43 18.13
N PHE A 28 -9.14 6.49 18.08
CA PHE A 28 -8.99 7.55 17.06
C PHE A 28 -7.59 8.17 17.10
N SER A 29 -7.10 8.51 18.30
CA SER A 29 -5.74 9.07 18.46
C SER A 29 -4.66 8.05 18.09
N VAL A 30 -4.86 6.76 18.38
CA VAL A 30 -3.95 5.68 17.97
C VAL A 30 -3.85 5.59 16.44
N VAL A 31 -4.98 5.61 15.74
CA VAL A 31 -5.00 5.55 14.27
C VAL A 31 -4.36 6.78 13.65
N MET A 32 -4.68 7.99 14.12
CA MET A 32 -4.05 9.21 13.62
C MET A 32 -2.54 9.24 13.86
N LEU A 33 -2.08 8.83 15.05
CA LEU A 33 -0.65 8.75 15.34
C LEU A 33 0.06 7.65 14.54
N SER A 34 -0.62 6.55 14.20
CA SER A 34 -0.07 5.51 13.32
C SER A 34 0.12 6.03 11.88
N GLY A 35 -0.81 6.87 11.40
CA GLY A 35 -0.64 7.58 10.13
C GLY A 35 0.53 8.57 10.17
N VAL A 36 0.69 9.32 11.28
CA VAL A 36 1.86 10.21 11.49
C VAL A 36 3.16 9.41 11.53
N PHE A 37 3.18 8.27 12.23
CA PHE A 37 4.34 7.37 12.27
C PHE A 37 4.75 6.97 10.85
N SER A 38 3.79 6.51 10.04
CA SER A 38 4.03 6.12 8.66
C SER A 38 4.53 7.29 7.80
N PHE A 39 3.98 8.49 8.00
CA PHE A 39 4.44 9.69 7.28
C PHE A 39 5.88 10.07 7.65
N VAL A 40 6.24 10.03 8.94
CA VAL A 40 7.63 10.27 9.38
C VAL A 40 8.56 9.17 8.86
N SER A 41 8.09 7.93 8.78
CA SER A 41 8.82 6.80 8.19
C SER A 41 9.09 7.04 6.70
N ALA A 42 8.10 7.52 5.95
CA ALA A 42 8.27 7.91 4.55
C ALA A 42 9.31 9.04 4.40
N LEU A 43 9.29 10.06 5.26
CA LEU A 43 10.30 11.13 5.23
C LEU A 43 11.72 10.60 5.51
N LEU A 44 11.86 9.67 6.46
CA LEU A 44 13.13 9.00 6.71
C LEU A 44 13.61 8.23 5.48
N LEU A 45 12.71 7.48 4.82
CA LEU A 45 13.04 6.72 3.60
C LEU A 45 13.42 7.63 2.42
N VAL A 46 12.79 8.79 2.25
CA VAL A 46 13.23 9.80 1.26
C VAL A 46 14.66 10.26 1.58
N HIS A 47 14.95 10.54 2.85
CA HIS A 47 16.29 10.98 3.27
C HIS A 47 17.36 9.87 3.15
N LEU A 48 16.95 8.61 3.10
CA LEU A 48 17.80 7.45 2.82
C LEU A 48 17.86 7.09 1.32
N ASP A 49 17.45 8.00 0.43
CA ASP A 49 17.41 7.82 -1.03
C ASP A 49 16.53 6.64 -1.52
N ALA A 50 15.59 6.19 -0.68
CA ALA A 50 14.67 5.09 -0.98
C ALA A 50 13.29 5.62 -1.40
N VAL A 51 13.25 6.45 -2.45
CA VAL A 51 12.06 7.22 -2.86
C VAL A 51 10.85 6.37 -3.27
N ASP A 52 11.05 5.24 -3.96
CA ASP A 52 9.94 4.31 -4.31
C ASP A 52 9.31 3.67 -3.06
N VAL A 53 10.14 3.31 -2.08
CA VAL A 53 9.71 2.74 -0.80
C VAL A 53 9.02 3.80 0.04
N ALA A 54 9.58 5.00 0.10
CA ALA A 54 8.99 6.15 0.78
C ALA A 54 7.62 6.50 0.21
N PHE A 55 7.48 6.48 -1.12
CA PHE A 55 6.21 6.78 -1.78
C PHE A 55 5.15 5.71 -1.46
N THR A 56 5.56 4.44 -1.43
CA THR A 56 4.70 3.33 -0.98
C THR A 56 4.26 3.52 0.46
N GLU A 57 5.16 3.88 1.37
CA GLU A 57 4.86 4.11 2.78
C GLU A 57 3.91 5.31 2.97
N ALA A 58 4.10 6.38 2.21
CA ALA A 58 3.21 7.54 2.22
C ALA A 58 1.81 7.20 1.69
N ALA A 59 1.72 6.47 0.57
CA ALA A 59 0.43 6.09 -0.02
C ALA A 59 -0.32 5.05 0.81
N VAL A 60 0.37 4.00 1.27
CA VAL A 60 -0.24 2.87 1.99
C VAL A 60 -0.28 3.08 3.48
N GLY A 61 0.87 3.31 4.12
CA GLY A 61 0.97 3.44 5.57
C GLY A 61 0.20 4.68 6.05
N ALA A 62 0.62 5.86 5.57
CA ALA A 62 0.02 7.11 6.00
C ALA A 62 -1.38 7.35 5.38
N GLY A 63 -1.56 7.00 4.10
CA GLY A 63 -2.79 7.22 3.35
C GLY A 63 -3.87 6.16 3.62
N ILE A 64 -3.84 5.07 2.86
CA ILE A 64 -4.98 4.13 2.78
C ILE A 64 -5.24 3.39 4.09
N SER A 65 -4.18 3.01 4.83
CA SER A 65 -4.32 2.26 6.08
C SER A 65 -5.00 3.10 7.15
N THR A 66 -4.66 4.39 7.24
CA THR A 66 -5.35 5.34 8.11
C THR A 66 -6.84 5.40 7.78
N VAL A 67 -7.20 5.52 6.51
CA VAL A 67 -8.61 5.58 6.08
C VAL A 67 -9.36 4.29 6.40
N LEU A 68 -8.76 3.12 6.12
CA LEU A 68 -9.37 1.81 6.43
C LEU A 68 -9.51 1.58 7.93
N MET A 69 -8.51 1.97 8.73
CA MET A 69 -8.58 1.90 10.19
C MET A 69 -9.63 2.86 10.75
N LEU A 70 -9.74 4.09 10.27
CA LEU A 70 -10.81 5.01 10.65
C LEU A 70 -12.20 4.46 10.26
N SER A 71 -12.31 3.83 9.09
CA SER A 71 -13.56 3.17 8.67
C SER A 71 -13.92 1.99 9.59
N THR A 72 -12.92 1.25 10.05
CA THR A 72 -13.09 0.18 11.03
C THR A 72 -13.46 0.71 12.41
N LEU A 73 -12.94 1.89 12.78
CA LEU A 73 -13.28 2.55 14.04
C LEU A 73 -14.76 2.92 14.14
N ALA A 74 -15.43 3.18 13.02
CA ALA A 74 -16.88 3.37 12.99
C ALA A 74 -17.67 2.12 13.40
N LEU A 75 -17.03 0.94 13.40
CA LEU A 75 -17.63 -0.35 13.74
C LEU A 75 -17.12 -0.93 15.07
N THR A 76 -16.33 -0.18 15.84
CA THR A 76 -15.74 -0.65 17.09
C THR A 76 -15.87 0.39 18.21
N ALA A 77 -15.37 0.06 19.40
CA ALA A 77 -15.40 0.96 20.55
C ALA A 77 -14.49 2.19 20.36
N ARG A 78 -14.85 3.32 20.97
CA ARG A 78 -14.02 4.54 20.96
C ARG A 78 -12.72 4.39 21.77
N HIS A 79 -12.72 3.52 22.78
CA HIS A 79 -11.62 3.35 23.73
C HIS A 79 -11.17 1.90 23.84
N GLU A 80 -9.89 1.71 24.17
CA GLU A 80 -9.32 0.41 24.55
C GLU A 80 -10.11 -0.23 25.71
N ALA A 81 -10.33 -1.55 25.62
CA ALA A 81 -10.92 -2.31 26.71
C ALA A 81 -9.96 -2.39 27.92
N PRO A 82 -10.45 -2.27 29.17
CA PRO A 82 -9.60 -2.31 30.34
C PRO A 82 -8.88 -3.66 30.43
N ALA A 83 -7.59 -3.63 30.73
CA ALA A 83 -6.78 -4.84 30.88
C ALA A 83 -7.25 -5.66 32.08
N SER A 84 -7.70 -6.90 31.83
CA SER A 84 -8.17 -7.83 32.88
C SER A 84 -7.05 -8.66 33.52
N ARG A 85 -5.85 -8.61 32.95
CA ARG A 85 -4.67 -9.38 33.40
C ARG A 85 -3.43 -8.50 33.52
N SER A 86 -2.44 -8.97 34.28
CA SER A 86 -1.15 -8.30 34.43
C SER A 86 -0.46 -8.10 33.09
N ARG A 87 0.11 -6.90 32.90
CA ARG A 87 0.89 -6.50 31.72
C ARG A 87 2.34 -7.00 31.78
N ALA A 88 2.78 -7.61 32.88
CA ALA A 88 4.17 -8.00 33.09
C ALA A 88 4.65 -9.03 32.07
N LEU A 89 3.88 -10.10 31.83
CA LEU A 89 4.27 -11.15 30.89
C LEU A 89 4.37 -10.62 29.43
N PRO A 90 3.36 -9.92 28.88
CA PRO A 90 3.48 -9.29 27.56
C PRO A 90 4.68 -8.35 27.45
N LEU A 91 4.96 -7.54 28.48
CA LEU A 91 6.11 -6.64 28.49
C LEU A 91 7.44 -7.40 28.48
N ILE A 92 7.57 -8.48 29.26
CA ILE A 92 8.76 -9.34 29.25
C ILE A 92 8.96 -9.94 27.85
N VAL A 93 7.89 -10.44 27.21
CA VAL A 93 7.98 -11.02 25.86
C VAL A 93 8.43 -9.97 24.84
N VAL A 94 7.81 -8.78 24.83
CA VAL A 94 8.20 -7.69 23.92
C VAL A 94 9.63 -7.24 24.17
N PHE A 95 10.04 -7.11 25.43
CA PHE A 95 11.39 -6.69 25.80
C PHE A 95 12.45 -7.73 25.37
N LEU A 96 12.21 -9.02 25.65
CA LEU A 96 13.10 -10.10 25.22
C LEU A 96 13.17 -10.19 23.69
N THR A 97 12.04 -10.01 23.00
CA THR A 97 12.01 -9.97 21.53
C THR A 97 12.83 -8.79 21.00
N GLY A 98 12.68 -7.60 21.61
CA GLY A 98 13.47 -6.42 21.26
C GLY A 98 14.97 -6.63 21.49
N LEU A 99 15.36 -7.22 22.61
CA LEU A 99 16.75 -7.59 22.89
C LEU A 99 17.29 -8.61 21.89
N ALA A 100 16.50 -9.60 21.51
CA ALA A 100 16.89 -10.59 20.49
C ALA A 100 17.10 -9.95 19.12
N LEU A 101 16.23 -9.00 18.72
CA LEU A 101 16.41 -8.24 17.48
C LEU A 101 17.68 -7.39 17.52
N ILE A 102 17.95 -6.70 18.64
CA ILE A 102 19.19 -5.92 18.83
C ILE A 102 20.42 -6.84 18.80
N TYR A 103 20.36 -8.00 19.48
CA TYR A 103 21.43 -8.99 19.45
C TYR A 103 21.71 -9.48 18.03
N GLY A 104 20.67 -9.72 17.23
CA GLY A 104 20.81 -10.09 15.82
C GLY A 104 21.51 -9.02 14.98
N THR A 105 21.39 -7.73 15.33
CA THR A 105 22.11 -6.66 14.61
C THR A 105 23.63 -6.69 14.81
N LEU A 106 24.14 -7.38 15.82
CA LEU A 106 25.59 -7.51 16.06
C LEU A 106 26.29 -8.40 15.03
N ASP A 107 25.56 -9.27 14.34
CA ASP A 107 26.06 -10.13 13.25
C ASP A 107 25.85 -9.48 11.86
N MET A 108 25.30 -8.26 11.81
CA MET A 108 25.10 -7.52 10.57
C MET A 108 26.34 -6.67 10.24
N PRO A 109 26.70 -6.52 8.94
CA PRO A 109 27.72 -5.56 8.54
C PRO A 109 27.39 -4.16 9.06
N HIS A 110 28.43 -3.41 9.44
CA HIS A 110 28.23 -2.02 9.86
C HIS A 110 27.57 -1.21 8.75
N PHE A 111 26.75 -0.24 9.15
CA PHE A 111 26.09 0.65 8.20
C PHE A 111 27.14 1.38 7.33
N GLY A 112 27.01 1.24 6.00
CA GLY A 112 27.92 1.84 5.02
C GLY A 112 29.24 1.10 4.82
N ASP A 113 29.40 -0.12 5.35
CA ASP A 113 30.59 -0.94 5.10
C ASP A 113 30.71 -1.32 3.62
N PRO A 114 31.75 -0.87 2.89
CA PRO A 114 31.92 -1.18 1.46
C PRO A 114 32.09 -2.66 1.15
N SER A 115 32.47 -3.47 2.14
CA SER A 115 32.62 -4.92 2.01
C SER A 115 31.31 -5.69 2.27
N ALA A 116 30.24 -5.01 2.69
CA ALA A 116 28.96 -5.65 2.94
C ALA A 116 28.43 -6.37 1.67
N PRO A 117 27.75 -7.52 1.81
CA PRO A 117 27.26 -8.31 0.66
C PRO A 117 26.41 -7.52 -0.33
N VAL A 118 25.70 -6.48 0.12
CA VAL A 118 24.91 -5.60 -0.74
C VAL A 118 25.78 -4.87 -1.77
N HIS A 119 27.00 -4.45 -1.41
CA HIS A 119 27.91 -3.70 -2.29
C HIS A 119 28.80 -4.59 -3.16
N THR A 120 28.92 -5.88 -2.82
CA THR A 120 29.86 -6.80 -3.49
C THR A 120 29.19 -7.87 -4.35
N HIS A 121 27.88 -8.10 -4.17
CA HIS A 121 27.16 -9.18 -4.86
C HIS A 121 26.25 -8.68 -6.00
N VAL A 122 24.92 -8.67 -5.80
CA VAL A 122 23.95 -8.40 -6.88
C VAL A 122 23.75 -6.92 -7.20
N ALA A 123 23.89 -6.01 -6.23
CA ALA A 123 23.58 -4.59 -6.46
C ALA A 123 24.48 -3.92 -7.51
N PRO A 124 25.81 -4.18 -7.57
CA PRO A 124 26.66 -3.65 -8.65
C PRO A 124 26.14 -4.01 -10.04
N ARG A 125 25.64 -5.23 -10.24
CA ARG A 125 25.03 -5.64 -11.51
C ARG A 125 23.74 -4.86 -11.77
N TYR A 126 22.84 -4.75 -10.79
CA TYR A 126 21.61 -3.96 -10.97
C TYR A 126 21.90 -2.50 -11.33
N ILE A 127 22.93 -1.89 -10.74
CA ILE A 127 23.27 -0.50 -11.04
C ILE A 127 23.88 -0.36 -12.44
N THR A 128 24.78 -1.26 -12.83
CA THR A 128 25.56 -1.10 -14.07
C THR A 128 24.90 -1.72 -15.31
N ALA A 129 24.12 -2.79 -15.14
CA ALA A 129 23.57 -3.58 -16.25
C ALA A 129 22.10 -3.26 -16.58
N THR A 130 21.34 -2.62 -15.68
CA THR A 130 19.90 -2.35 -15.91
C THR A 130 19.63 -1.56 -17.18
N ALA A 131 20.44 -0.54 -17.45
CA ALA A 131 20.29 0.27 -18.66
C ALA A 131 20.45 -0.55 -19.95
N THR A 132 21.29 -1.60 -19.93
CA THR A 132 21.56 -2.46 -21.08
C THR A 132 20.63 -3.68 -21.16
N GLU A 133 20.31 -4.30 -20.02
CA GLU A 133 19.52 -5.54 -19.95
C GLU A 133 18.01 -5.29 -20.01
N ILE A 134 17.54 -4.22 -19.35
CA ILE A 134 16.12 -3.91 -19.19
C ILE A 134 15.73 -2.68 -20.01
N GLY A 135 16.57 -1.65 -20.03
CA GLY A 135 16.36 -0.44 -20.83
C GLY A 135 15.45 0.61 -20.18
N ILE A 136 15.24 0.53 -18.86
CA ILE A 136 14.56 1.57 -18.08
C ILE A 136 15.52 2.17 -17.03
N PRO A 137 15.40 3.47 -16.68
CA PRO A 137 16.30 4.09 -15.71
C PRO A 137 15.93 3.81 -14.25
N ASN A 138 14.67 3.52 -13.91
CA ASN A 138 14.28 3.16 -12.55
C ASN A 138 14.76 1.74 -12.20
N ILE A 139 15.87 1.66 -11.46
CA ILE A 139 16.48 0.40 -11.03
C ILE A 139 15.56 -0.38 -10.06
N VAL A 140 14.79 0.31 -9.21
CA VAL A 140 13.87 -0.35 -8.27
C VAL A 140 12.78 -1.07 -9.04
N THR A 141 12.13 -0.38 -9.99
CA THR A 141 11.13 -0.98 -10.88
C THR A 141 11.71 -2.13 -11.70
N ALA A 142 12.93 -1.98 -12.24
CA ALA A 142 13.59 -3.06 -12.98
C ALA A 142 13.85 -4.30 -12.09
N VAL A 143 14.27 -4.09 -10.84
CA VAL A 143 14.48 -5.17 -9.88
C VAL A 143 13.17 -5.85 -9.54
N LEU A 144 12.12 -5.11 -9.19
CA LEU A 144 10.85 -5.68 -8.74
C LEU A 144 10.07 -6.34 -9.90
N ALA A 145 10.01 -5.70 -11.06
CA ALA A 145 9.16 -6.16 -12.17
C ALA A 145 9.88 -7.11 -13.14
N SER A 146 11.21 -7.07 -13.24
CA SER A 146 11.99 -7.93 -14.14
C SER A 146 12.93 -8.88 -13.39
N TYR A 147 14.05 -8.42 -12.83
CA TYR A 147 15.06 -9.31 -12.22
C TYR A 147 14.48 -10.23 -11.14
N ARG A 148 13.54 -9.72 -10.35
CA ARG A 148 12.85 -10.42 -9.26
C ARG A 148 11.33 -10.40 -9.47
N GLY A 149 10.88 -10.52 -10.72
CA GLY A 149 9.45 -10.53 -11.08
C GLY A 149 8.63 -11.59 -10.32
N PHE A 150 9.23 -12.70 -9.91
CA PHE A 150 8.56 -13.71 -9.08
C PHE A 150 8.14 -13.20 -7.71
N ASP A 151 8.93 -12.31 -7.09
CA ASP A 151 8.61 -11.77 -5.77
C ASP A 151 7.38 -10.86 -5.86
N THR A 152 7.34 -9.98 -6.87
CA THR A 152 6.18 -9.11 -7.13
C THR A 152 4.94 -9.90 -7.55
N LEU A 153 5.09 -10.99 -8.32
CA LEU A 153 3.99 -11.92 -8.60
C LEU A 153 3.45 -12.54 -7.30
N GLY A 154 4.35 -12.97 -6.41
CA GLY A 154 4.03 -13.50 -5.09
C GLY A 154 3.27 -12.48 -4.23
N GLU A 155 3.79 -11.26 -4.13
CA GLU A 155 3.16 -10.14 -3.40
C GLU A 155 1.76 -9.83 -3.95
N THR A 156 1.62 -9.75 -5.27
CA THR A 156 0.32 -9.51 -5.93
C THR A 156 -0.67 -10.62 -5.62
N THR A 157 -0.22 -11.87 -5.61
CA THR A 157 -1.03 -13.03 -5.25
C THR A 157 -1.43 -13.02 -3.77
N VAL A 158 -0.53 -12.60 -2.88
CA VAL A 158 -0.83 -12.43 -1.45
C VAL A 158 -1.89 -11.35 -1.23
N ILE A 159 -1.78 -10.20 -1.89
CA ILE A 159 -2.76 -9.10 -1.81
C ILE A 159 -4.12 -9.54 -2.33
N PHE A 160 -4.15 -10.21 -3.48
CA PHE A 160 -5.36 -10.83 -4.02
C PHE A 160 -5.99 -11.79 -3.01
N THR A 161 -5.20 -12.69 -2.45
CA THR A 161 -5.68 -13.71 -1.51
C THR A 161 -6.21 -13.07 -0.23
N ALA A 162 -5.53 -12.04 0.29
CA ALA A 162 -5.99 -11.26 1.43
C ALA A 162 -7.32 -10.57 1.14
N GLY A 163 -7.46 -9.94 -0.03
CA GLY A 163 -8.72 -9.31 -0.47
C GLY A 163 -9.87 -10.30 -0.59
N ILE A 164 -9.65 -11.48 -1.19
CA ILE A 164 -10.64 -12.56 -1.21
C ILE A 164 -10.97 -13.03 0.21
N GLY A 165 -9.97 -13.17 1.08
CA GLY A 165 -10.17 -13.52 2.49
C GLY A 165 -11.10 -12.54 3.22
N VAL A 166 -10.86 -11.23 3.06
CA VAL A 166 -11.74 -10.17 3.60
C VAL A 166 -13.17 -10.32 3.06
N LEU A 167 -13.32 -10.49 1.74
CA LEU A 167 -14.63 -10.64 1.12
C LEU A 167 -15.38 -11.87 1.62
N LEU A 168 -14.69 -13.01 1.80
CA LEU A 168 -15.31 -14.24 2.32
C LEU A 168 -15.69 -14.13 3.80
N LEU A 169 -14.84 -13.54 4.63
CA LEU A 169 -15.12 -13.32 6.06
C LEU A 169 -16.32 -12.39 6.28
N LEU A 170 -16.49 -11.39 5.41
CA LEU A 170 -17.55 -10.39 5.53
C LEU A 170 -18.78 -10.67 4.67
N ALA A 171 -18.74 -11.64 3.75
CA ALA A 171 -19.89 -12.00 2.89
C ALA A 171 -21.11 -12.49 3.70
N GLY A 172 -20.90 -13.11 4.87
CA GLY A 172 -21.97 -13.65 5.71
C GLY A 172 -22.58 -12.67 6.73
N THR A 173 -21.99 -11.48 6.90
CA THR A 173 -22.40 -10.50 7.92
C THR A 173 -23.22 -9.33 7.37
N ILE A 174 -23.43 -9.29 6.04
CA ILE A 174 -24.24 -8.27 5.37
C ILE A 174 -25.72 -8.50 5.71
N ARG A 175 -26.18 -7.91 6.81
CA ARG A 175 -27.61 -7.63 6.98
C ARG A 175 -27.94 -6.45 6.07
N GLU A 176 -28.96 -6.60 5.22
CA GLU A 176 -29.53 -5.42 4.55
C GLU A 176 -29.90 -4.40 5.62
N PRO A 177 -29.49 -3.12 5.47
CA PRO A 177 -29.77 -2.11 6.46
C PRO A 177 -31.28 -1.85 6.48
N THR A 178 -31.99 -2.48 7.41
CA THR A 178 -33.31 -2.04 7.85
C THR A 178 -33.15 -0.74 8.61
N GLY A 179 -33.23 0.38 7.89
CA GLY A 179 -33.50 1.71 8.44
C GLY A 179 -32.28 2.50 8.92
N LEU A 180 -32.39 3.81 8.69
CA LEU A 180 -31.47 4.93 8.95
C LEU A 180 -30.17 4.96 8.13
N ARG A 181 -30.27 5.78 7.07
CA ARG A 181 -29.18 6.26 6.22
C ARG A 181 -28.16 6.99 7.09
N ILE A 182 -26.89 6.59 7.02
CA ILE A 182 -25.82 7.57 7.23
C ILE A 182 -26.03 8.59 6.13
N THR A 183 -26.47 9.79 6.49
CA THR A 183 -26.42 10.93 5.59
C THR A 183 -24.98 11.01 5.14
N ALA A 184 -24.78 11.05 3.82
CA ALA A 184 -23.50 11.47 3.29
C ALA A 184 -23.13 12.82 3.95
N MET A 185 -21.93 13.33 3.73
CA MET A 185 -21.58 14.68 4.22
C MET A 185 -22.36 15.80 3.47
N ASP A 186 -23.67 15.62 3.28
CA ASP A 186 -24.66 16.47 2.63
C ASP A 186 -24.63 17.89 3.19
N HIS A 187 -24.32 18.05 4.48
CA HIS A 187 -24.23 19.35 5.14
C HIS A 187 -22.86 20.06 4.98
N HIS A 188 -21.81 19.37 4.50
CA HIS A 188 -20.48 19.96 4.35
C HIS A 188 -20.17 20.29 2.89
N LEU A 189 -20.74 21.40 2.41
CA LEU A 189 -20.61 21.88 1.02
C LEU A 189 -19.15 22.02 0.57
N VAL A 190 -18.28 22.58 1.43
CA VAL A 190 -16.85 22.76 1.14
C VAL A 190 -16.19 21.43 0.81
N LEU A 191 -16.41 20.42 1.65
CA LEU A 191 -15.78 19.11 1.54
C LEU A 191 -16.25 18.38 0.27
N ARG A 192 -17.52 18.53 -0.11
CA ARG A 192 -18.06 18.03 -1.38
C ARG A 192 -17.44 18.68 -2.61
N VAL A 193 -17.37 20.02 -2.62
CA VAL A 193 -16.80 20.77 -3.75
C VAL A 193 -15.33 20.43 -3.92
N VAL A 194 -14.55 20.48 -2.83
CA VAL A 194 -13.12 20.15 -2.85
C VAL A 194 -12.89 18.73 -3.32
N THR A 195 -13.63 17.76 -2.78
CA THR A 195 -13.50 16.34 -3.21
C THR A 195 -13.81 16.16 -4.68
N LYS A 196 -14.91 16.76 -5.17
CA LYS A 196 -15.30 16.65 -6.59
C LYS A 196 -14.21 17.22 -7.51
N VAL A 197 -13.59 18.32 -7.11
CA VAL A 197 -12.48 18.94 -7.85
C VAL A 197 -11.21 18.07 -7.79
N LEU A 198 -10.90 17.47 -6.63
CA LEU A 198 -9.68 16.69 -6.43
C LEU A 198 -9.69 15.29 -7.04
N ILE A 199 -10.86 14.66 -7.25
CA ILE A 199 -10.92 13.30 -7.82
C ILE A 199 -10.22 13.22 -9.19
N GLY A 200 -10.46 14.18 -10.07
CA GLY A 200 -9.82 14.22 -11.39
C GLY A 200 -8.29 14.26 -11.31
N PRO A 201 -7.69 15.26 -10.62
CA PRO A 201 -6.26 15.33 -10.34
C PRO A 201 -5.68 14.09 -9.66
N ILE A 202 -6.36 13.48 -8.69
CA ILE A 202 -5.88 12.26 -8.01
C ILE A 202 -5.82 11.09 -9.01
N LEU A 203 -6.86 10.89 -9.82
CA LEU A 203 -6.87 9.84 -10.85
C LEU A 203 -5.83 10.09 -11.94
N LEU A 204 -5.66 11.35 -12.36
CA LEU A 204 -4.63 11.73 -13.33
C LEU A 204 -3.23 11.47 -12.76
N PHE A 205 -3.01 11.78 -11.49
CA PHE A 205 -1.74 11.49 -10.81
C PHE A 205 -1.52 9.98 -10.67
N ALA A 206 -2.56 9.20 -10.38
CA ALA A 206 -2.46 7.74 -10.36
C ALA A 206 -2.08 7.17 -11.73
N LEU A 207 -2.66 7.69 -12.82
CA LEU A 207 -2.27 7.35 -14.20
C LEU A 207 -0.82 7.75 -14.48
N TYR A 208 -0.41 8.95 -14.06
CA TYR A 208 0.98 9.40 -14.20
C TYR A 208 1.94 8.41 -13.53
N VAL A 209 1.69 8.05 -12.27
CA VAL A 209 2.51 7.09 -11.51
C VAL A 209 2.51 5.71 -12.17
N GLN A 210 1.38 5.26 -12.71
CA GLN A 210 1.26 3.97 -13.41
C GLN A 210 2.07 3.90 -14.70
N PHE A 211 2.11 4.98 -15.48
CA PHE A 211 2.73 5.01 -16.81
C PHE A 211 4.15 5.59 -16.82
N HIS A 212 4.64 6.08 -15.68
CA HIS A 212 5.99 6.66 -15.55
C HIS A 212 6.83 6.00 -14.43
N GLY A 213 6.41 4.84 -13.91
CA GLY A 213 7.16 4.09 -12.89
C GLY A 213 8.51 3.55 -13.38
N ASP A 214 8.70 3.50 -14.69
CA ASP A 214 9.96 3.20 -15.37
C ASP A 214 10.96 4.37 -15.35
N TYR A 215 10.48 5.61 -15.32
CA TYR A 215 11.31 6.83 -15.31
C TYR A 215 11.46 7.48 -13.94
N GLY A 216 10.44 7.39 -13.10
CA GLY A 216 10.38 8.05 -11.80
C GLY A 216 9.91 7.12 -10.69
N PRO A 217 9.91 7.61 -9.44
CA PRO A 217 9.50 6.81 -8.29
C PRO A 217 8.02 6.43 -8.39
N GLY A 218 7.71 5.16 -8.14
CA GLY A 218 6.34 4.67 -8.20
C GLY A 218 6.23 3.28 -8.80
N GLY A 219 5.24 3.12 -9.68
CA GLY A 219 4.89 1.85 -10.28
C GLY A 219 3.44 1.45 -10.01
N GLY A 220 3.13 0.22 -10.39
CA GLY A 220 1.76 -0.31 -10.35
C GLY A 220 1.13 -0.31 -8.96
N PHE A 221 1.90 -0.64 -7.93
CA PHE A 221 1.40 -0.78 -6.57
C PHE A 221 0.91 0.56 -6.00
N GLN A 222 1.75 1.59 -6.01
CA GLN A 222 1.44 2.93 -5.50
C GLN A 222 0.33 3.56 -6.34
N ALA A 223 0.36 3.41 -7.67
CA ALA A 223 -0.71 3.86 -8.53
C ALA A 223 -2.06 3.24 -8.15
N GLY A 224 -2.10 1.91 -7.94
CA GLY A 224 -3.30 1.20 -7.52
C GLY A 224 -3.89 1.73 -6.21
N VAL A 225 -3.04 2.04 -5.23
CA VAL A 225 -3.45 2.64 -3.95
C VAL A 225 -4.03 4.04 -4.15
N ILE A 226 -3.41 4.87 -4.98
CA ILE A 226 -3.89 6.24 -5.25
C ILE A 226 -5.24 6.20 -6.01
N PHE A 227 -5.39 5.27 -6.96
CA PHE A 227 -6.67 4.99 -7.60
C PHE A 227 -7.74 4.64 -6.57
N ALA A 228 -7.43 3.70 -5.66
CA ALA A 228 -8.36 3.32 -4.61
C ALA A 228 -8.72 4.48 -3.67
N ALA A 229 -7.73 5.31 -3.31
CA ALA A 229 -7.95 6.50 -2.48
C ALA A 229 -8.96 7.46 -3.12
N ALA A 230 -8.90 7.69 -4.45
CA ALA A 230 -9.88 8.52 -5.14
C ALA A 230 -11.32 8.00 -4.97
N PHE A 231 -11.52 6.69 -5.16
CA PHE A 231 -12.84 6.07 -5.01
C PHE A 231 -13.32 6.00 -3.56
N ILE A 232 -12.41 5.79 -2.61
CA ILE A 232 -12.72 5.74 -1.19
C ILE A 232 -13.09 7.13 -0.66
N ILE A 233 -12.34 8.17 -1.02
CA ILE A 233 -12.69 9.56 -0.67
C ILE A 233 -14.04 9.92 -1.30
N TYR A 234 -14.28 9.55 -2.57
CA TYR A 234 -15.59 9.75 -3.18
C TYR A 234 -16.71 9.07 -2.38
N ALA A 235 -16.50 7.82 -1.94
CA ALA A 235 -17.46 7.07 -1.15
C ALA A 235 -17.71 7.67 0.24
N LEU A 236 -16.67 8.19 0.91
CA LEU A 236 -16.81 8.87 2.20
C LEU A 236 -17.67 10.14 2.11
N VAL A 237 -17.56 10.86 0.99
CA VAL A 237 -18.17 12.20 0.83
C VAL A 237 -19.56 12.16 0.19
N PHE A 238 -19.75 11.28 -0.78
CA PHE A 238 -21.00 11.13 -1.55
C PHE A 238 -21.79 9.88 -1.17
N GLY A 239 -21.25 9.02 -0.30
CA GLY A 239 -21.87 7.81 0.19
C GLY A 239 -21.51 6.56 -0.62
N LEU A 240 -21.67 5.41 0.02
CA LEU A 240 -21.33 4.10 -0.54
C LEU A 240 -22.17 3.75 -1.78
N GLU A 241 -23.45 4.14 -1.80
CA GLU A 241 -24.31 3.90 -2.97
C GLU A 241 -23.83 4.65 -4.21
N ALA A 242 -23.46 5.93 -4.07
CA ALA A 242 -22.94 6.72 -5.17
C ALA A 242 -21.65 6.11 -5.72
N ALA A 243 -20.74 5.68 -4.83
CA ALA A 243 -19.52 5.00 -5.23
C ALA A 243 -19.79 3.67 -5.95
N ARG A 244 -20.73 2.85 -5.46
CA ARG A 244 -21.13 1.59 -6.12
C ARG A 244 -21.82 1.82 -7.48
N ARG A 245 -22.44 2.98 -7.70
CA ARG A 245 -22.95 3.37 -9.04
C ARG A 245 -21.81 3.73 -9.99
N ALA A 246 -20.76 4.40 -9.49
CA ALA A 246 -19.57 4.73 -10.28
C ALA A 246 -18.73 3.47 -10.61
N VAL A 247 -18.46 2.61 -9.61
CA VAL A 247 -17.74 1.35 -9.79
C VAL A 247 -18.49 0.22 -9.07
N PRO A 248 -19.29 -0.58 -9.79
CA PRO A 248 -20.05 -1.67 -9.19
C PRO A 248 -19.16 -2.73 -8.55
N GLY A 249 -19.58 -3.30 -7.43
CA GLY A 249 -18.80 -4.35 -6.74
C GLY A 249 -18.50 -5.59 -7.61
N ARG A 250 -19.35 -5.88 -8.60
CA ARG A 250 -19.07 -6.91 -9.62
C ARG A 250 -17.86 -6.53 -10.49
N ALA A 251 -17.79 -5.28 -10.94
CA ALA A 251 -16.67 -4.76 -11.72
C ALA A 251 -15.38 -4.79 -10.89
N VAL A 252 -15.43 -4.37 -9.63
CA VAL A 252 -14.27 -4.45 -8.72
C VAL A 252 -13.72 -5.88 -8.62
N ARG A 253 -14.59 -6.89 -8.45
CA ARG A 253 -14.16 -8.31 -8.41
C ARG A 253 -13.55 -8.80 -9.72
N TRP A 254 -14.09 -8.35 -10.86
CA TRP A 254 -13.49 -8.68 -12.17
C TRP A 254 -12.13 -8.03 -12.35
N ILE A 255 -11.97 -6.76 -11.99
CA ILE A 255 -10.69 -6.04 -12.05
C ILE A 255 -9.65 -6.71 -11.14
N LEU A 256 -10.07 -7.09 -9.93
CA LEU A 256 -9.24 -7.80 -8.96
C LEU A 256 -8.67 -9.11 -9.54
N ALA A 257 -9.49 -9.94 -10.18
CA ALA A 257 -9.04 -11.19 -10.79
C ALA A 257 -8.25 -10.94 -12.08
N ALA A 258 -8.68 -9.97 -12.90
CA ALA A 258 -8.02 -9.62 -14.15
C ALA A 258 -6.59 -9.13 -13.92
N GLY A 259 -6.31 -8.41 -12.82
CA GLY A 259 -4.96 -7.95 -12.49
C GLY A 259 -3.95 -9.08 -12.26
N VAL A 260 -4.29 -10.04 -11.40
CA VAL A 260 -3.42 -11.21 -11.14
C VAL A 260 -3.27 -12.06 -12.39
N LEU A 261 -4.37 -12.29 -13.12
CA LEU A 261 -4.34 -13.07 -14.36
C LEU A 261 -3.54 -12.38 -15.46
N MET A 262 -3.57 -11.06 -15.52
CA MET A 262 -2.76 -10.28 -16.44
C MET A 262 -1.28 -10.42 -16.11
N TYR A 263 -0.89 -10.23 -14.84
CA TYR A 263 0.50 -10.45 -14.41
C TYR A 263 0.97 -11.86 -14.79
N GLY A 264 0.23 -12.88 -14.32
CA GLY A 264 0.58 -14.28 -14.55
C GLY A 264 0.59 -14.63 -16.05
N GLY A 265 -0.34 -14.04 -16.81
CA GLY A 265 -0.51 -14.22 -18.24
C GLY A 265 0.64 -13.65 -19.06
N VAL A 266 1.19 -12.48 -18.70
CA VAL A 266 2.38 -11.93 -19.37
C VAL A 266 3.55 -12.92 -19.30
N GLY A 267 3.77 -13.55 -18.14
CA GLY A 267 4.80 -14.58 -18.00
C GLY A 267 4.54 -15.83 -18.87
N VAL A 268 3.28 -16.25 -19.00
CA VAL A 268 2.90 -17.36 -19.88
C VAL A 268 3.14 -16.99 -21.35
N VAL A 269 2.82 -15.76 -21.76
CA VAL A 269 3.07 -15.26 -23.12
C VAL A 269 4.57 -15.26 -23.44
N SER A 270 5.41 -14.77 -22.53
CA SER A 270 6.88 -14.87 -22.65
C SER A 270 7.36 -16.30 -22.89
N PHE A 271 6.78 -17.27 -22.17
CA PHE A 271 7.09 -18.68 -22.32
C PHE A 271 6.72 -19.23 -23.71
N PHE A 272 5.56 -18.85 -24.23
CA PHE A 272 5.14 -19.24 -25.59
C PHE A 272 6.04 -18.69 -26.70
N PHE A 273 6.70 -17.54 -26.48
CA PHE A 273 7.68 -16.99 -27.41
C PHE A 273 9.10 -17.55 -27.20
N GLY A 274 9.26 -18.65 -26.46
CA GLY A 274 10.53 -19.38 -26.31
C GLY A 274 11.49 -18.79 -25.28
N LYS A 275 11.00 -17.92 -24.39
CA LYS A 275 11.75 -17.37 -23.26
C LYS A 275 11.36 -18.04 -21.94
N ASN A 276 12.11 -17.75 -20.88
CA ASN A 276 11.72 -18.21 -19.55
C ASN A 276 10.45 -17.46 -19.08
N TYR A 277 9.74 -18.03 -18.12
CA TYR A 277 8.60 -17.35 -17.49
C TYR A 277 9.05 -16.01 -16.89
N LEU A 278 8.32 -14.93 -17.22
CA LEU A 278 8.64 -13.53 -16.89
C LEU A 278 9.93 -12.95 -17.53
N ASP A 279 10.52 -13.63 -18.53
CA ASP A 279 11.50 -13.00 -19.42
C ASP A 279 10.77 -12.34 -20.59
N TYR A 280 10.59 -11.02 -20.50
CA TYR A 280 9.81 -10.22 -21.44
C TYR A 280 10.57 -9.88 -22.73
N SER A 281 11.83 -10.30 -22.88
CA SER A 281 12.68 -9.90 -24.02
C SER A 281 12.12 -10.28 -25.40
N ALA A 282 11.17 -11.22 -25.45
CA ALA A 282 10.50 -11.63 -26.69
C ALA A 282 9.21 -10.85 -27.02
N LEU A 283 8.76 -9.92 -26.16
CA LEU A 283 7.48 -9.21 -26.36
C LEU A 283 7.59 -7.99 -27.30
N GLY A 284 8.80 -7.60 -27.70
CA GLY A 284 9.06 -6.41 -28.51
C GLY A 284 10.04 -6.63 -29.65
N ALA A 285 10.21 -5.62 -30.50
CA ALA A 285 11.14 -5.67 -31.63
C ALA A 285 12.62 -5.78 -31.19
N THR A 286 12.94 -5.23 -30.01
CA THR A 286 14.23 -5.40 -29.33
C THR A 286 14.01 -5.97 -27.95
N ALA A 287 15.04 -6.58 -27.36
CA ALA A 287 14.96 -7.15 -26.02
C ALA A 287 14.53 -6.11 -24.97
N THR A 288 15.09 -4.91 -25.03
CA THR A 288 14.75 -3.80 -24.12
C THR A 288 13.33 -3.27 -24.33
N ALA A 289 12.86 -3.18 -25.59
CA ALA A 289 11.47 -2.82 -25.86
C ALA A 289 10.48 -3.88 -25.34
N GLY A 290 10.84 -5.16 -25.44
CA GLY A 290 10.08 -6.25 -24.84
C GLY A 290 10.03 -6.16 -23.32
N GLN A 291 11.18 -5.91 -22.68
CA GLN A 291 11.28 -5.67 -21.24
C GLN A 291 10.42 -4.51 -20.77
N HIS A 292 10.50 -3.38 -21.46
CA HIS A 292 9.69 -2.19 -21.15
C HIS A 292 8.19 -2.48 -21.24
N LEU A 293 7.74 -3.12 -22.32
CA LEU A 293 6.35 -3.52 -22.48
C LEU A 293 5.90 -4.52 -21.41
N GLY A 294 6.72 -5.53 -21.12
CA GLY A 294 6.44 -6.53 -20.11
C GLY A 294 6.27 -5.91 -18.72
N ILE A 295 7.20 -5.02 -18.33
CA ILE A 295 7.14 -4.27 -17.07
C ILE A 295 5.85 -3.46 -16.98
N LEU A 296 5.53 -2.68 -18.02
CA LEU A 296 4.31 -1.88 -18.04
C LEU A 296 3.04 -2.74 -17.85
N LEU A 297 2.98 -3.89 -18.51
CA LEU A 297 1.85 -4.82 -18.40
C LEU A 297 1.76 -5.46 -17.01
N VAL A 298 2.87 -5.97 -16.47
CA VAL A 298 2.80 -6.58 -15.13
C VAL A 298 2.47 -5.54 -14.07
N GLU A 299 3.04 -4.34 -14.14
CA GLU A 299 2.72 -3.24 -13.23
C GLU A 299 1.26 -2.80 -13.34
N PHE A 300 0.69 -2.75 -14.54
CA PHE A 300 -0.74 -2.47 -14.69
C PHE A 300 -1.61 -3.57 -14.07
N GLY A 301 -1.18 -4.83 -14.16
CA GLY A 301 -1.79 -5.96 -13.45
C GLY A 301 -1.74 -5.81 -11.92
N VAL A 302 -0.60 -5.37 -11.37
CA VAL A 302 -0.44 -5.03 -9.95
C VAL A 302 -1.42 -3.92 -9.57
N GLY A 303 -1.42 -2.80 -10.31
CA GLY A 303 -2.25 -1.64 -10.01
C GLY A 303 -3.74 -1.94 -10.02
N MET A 304 -4.21 -2.76 -10.98
CA MET A 304 -5.60 -3.25 -10.99
C MET A 304 -5.93 -4.06 -9.75
N THR A 305 -5.07 -5.03 -9.39
CA THR A 305 -5.30 -5.91 -8.23
C THR A 305 -5.33 -5.11 -6.93
N VAL A 306 -4.31 -4.27 -6.71
CA VAL A 306 -4.18 -3.45 -5.50
C VAL A 306 -5.35 -2.49 -5.38
N SER A 307 -5.69 -1.76 -6.45
CA SER A 307 -6.81 -0.83 -6.44
C SER A 307 -8.12 -1.52 -6.08
N ALA A 308 -8.40 -2.66 -6.74
CA ALA A 308 -9.63 -3.39 -6.52
C ALA A 308 -9.70 -4.04 -5.14
N VAL A 309 -8.60 -4.53 -4.58
CA VAL A 309 -8.55 -5.05 -3.20
C VAL A 309 -8.85 -3.96 -2.18
N MET A 310 -8.25 -2.78 -2.33
CA MET A 310 -8.49 -1.66 -1.41
C MET A 310 -9.94 -1.15 -1.48
N VAL A 311 -10.48 -0.96 -2.69
CA VAL A 311 -11.88 -0.53 -2.89
C VAL A 311 -12.86 -1.58 -2.37
N SER A 312 -12.63 -2.86 -2.67
CA SER A 312 -13.52 -3.95 -2.22
C SER A 312 -13.50 -4.13 -0.70
N THR A 313 -12.32 -4.02 -0.08
CA THR A 313 -12.15 -4.02 1.38
C THR A 313 -12.95 -2.88 1.99
N TYR A 314 -12.78 -1.65 1.49
CA TYR A 314 -13.55 -0.50 1.97
C TYR A 314 -15.06 -0.70 1.79
N TYR A 315 -15.53 -1.20 0.63
CA TYR A 315 -16.95 -1.49 0.41
C TYR A 315 -17.52 -2.56 1.36
N ALA A 316 -16.70 -3.53 1.76
CA ALA A 316 -17.09 -4.58 2.69
C ALA A 316 -17.23 -4.05 4.13
N PHE A 317 -16.35 -3.16 4.57
CA PHE A 317 -16.45 -2.51 5.88
C PHE A 317 -17.53 -1.43 5.91
N ALA A 318 -17.52 -0.49 4.97
CA ALA A 318 -18.51 0.59 4.91
C ALA A 318 -19.95 0.06 4.74
N GLY A 319 -20.11 -1.11 4.11
CA GLY A 319 -21.40 -1.79 3.98
C GLY A 319 -21.95 -2.40 5.27
N GLN A 320 -21.14 -2.50 6.34
CA GLN A 320 -21.57 -3.04 7.63
C GLN A 320 -22.12 -1.99 8.60
N ASN A 321 -21.98 -0.69 8.30
CA ASN A 321 -22.34 0.37 9.22
C ASN A 321 -23.81 0.26 9.66
N ARG A 322 -24.00 0.09 10.98
CA ARG A 322 -25.26 0.35 11.67
C ARG A 322 -25.47 1.87 11.80
N PRO A 323 -26.72 2.34 11.86
CA PRO A 323 -26.98 3.74 12.17
C PRO A 323 -26.45 4.09 13.56
N ILE A 324 -25.58 5.10 13.65
CA ILE A 324 -25.11 5.68 14.91
C ILE A 324 -26.21 6.65 15.38
N GLY A 325 -26.73 6.45 16.59
CA GLY A 325 -27.76 7.32 17.17
C GLY A 325 -27.19 8.66 17.61
N ASP A 326 -28.00 9.72 17.62
CA ASP A 326 -27.57 11.08 17.95
C ASP A 326 -26.96 11.20 19.38
N GLU A 327 -27.25 10.25 20.27
CA GLU A 327 -26.66 10.16 21.62
C GLU A 327 -25.21 9.67 21.64
N GLU A 328 -24.71 9.11 20.53
CA GLU A 328 -23.35 8.59 20.42
C GLU A 328 -22.35 9.58 19.83
N TRP A 329 -22.74 10.83 19.52
CA TRP A 329 -21.83 11.90 19.06
C TRP A 329 -21.08 12.57 20.22
#